data_AF-A0A343TLF1-F1
#
_entry.id   AF-A0A343TLF1-F1
#
_cell.length_a   1.000
_cell.length_b   1.000
_cell.length_c   1.000
_cell.angle_alpha   90.00
_cell.angle_beta   90.00
_cell.angle_gamma   90.00
#
_symmetry.space_group_name_H-M   'P 1'
#
loop_
_entity.id
_entity.type
_entity.pdbx_description
1 polymer ?
#
loop_
_entity_poly.entity_id
_entity_poly.type
_entity_poly.pdbx_seq_one_letter_code
_entity_poly.pdbx_strand_id
1 'polypeptide(L)'
;MSERDDNPFLEDLAAIWTEDCEWVEILDSYTSQKHDETFYEEGAECEATRSYRFELAYIALLDEGEPEVVFQRSVIDWLKESGYDDVYDELIDIVDAVECKWYHNEDDIEAVSVDPDRSTGEFVIRLGDEYEVGYGPGVTDDA
;
A
#
# COMPACT_ATOMS: atom_id res chain seq x y z
N MET A 1 9.25 -3.22 -17.96
CA MET A 1 8.40 -2.50 -17.00
C MET A 1 7.22 -3.41 -16.74
N SER A 2 7.33 -4.20 -15.68
CA SER A 2 6.32 -5.19 -15.31
C SER A 2 5.24 -4.43 -14.55
N GLU A 3 3.98 -4.54 -14.96
CA GLU A 3 2.80 -3.89 -14.35
C GLU A 3 2.49 -4.40 -12.92
N ARG A 4 3.47 -5.04 -12.25
CA ARG A 4 3.39 -5.57 -10.89
C ARG A 4 4.07 -4.69 -9.84
N ASP A 5 4.89 -3.71 -10.25
CA ASP A 5 5.71 -2.93 -9.30
C ASP A 5 4.98 -1.73 -8.67
N ASP A 6 3.73 -1.44 -9.06
CA ASP A 6 2.97 -0.28 -8.55
C ASP A 6 1.88 -0.63 -7.52
N ASN A 7 1.51 -1.91 -7.38
CA ASN A 7 0.44 -2.35 -6.49
C ASN A 7 0.99 -2.93 -5.18
N PRO A 8 0.43 -2.56 -4.02
CA PRO A 8 0.86 -3.12 -2.75
C PRO A 8 0.51 -4.60 -2.62
N PHE A 9 1.31 -5.29 -1.83
CA PHE A 9 0.92 -6.55 -1.22
C PHE A 9 0.11 -6.27 0.04
N LEU A 10 -1.02 -6.96 0.22
CA LEU A 10 -1.83 -6.84 1.44
C LEU A 10 -1.61 -8.04 2.32
N GLU A 11 -1.27 -7.80 3.58
CA GLU A 11 -1.07 -8.83 4.59
C GLU A 11 -1.16 -8.24 5.98
N ASP A 12 -1.76 -8.99 6.90
CA ASP A 12 -1.84 -8.66 8.33
C ASP A 12 -2.43 -7.26 8.57
N LEU A 13 -3.56 -6.95 7.90
CA LEU A 13 -4.25 -5.66 7.99
C LEU A 13 -3.37 -4.48 7.54
N ALA A 14 -2.46 -4.71 6.60
CA ALA A 14 -1.57 -3.68 6.08
C ALA A 14 -1.34 -3.79 4.57
N ALA A 15 -1.21 -2.63 3.93
CA ALA A 15 -0.76 -2.50 2.56
C ALA A 15 0.75 -2.20 2.54
N ILE A 16 1.51 -3.02 1.82
CA ILE A 16 2.97 -2.99 1.79
C ILE A 16 3.45 -2.71 0.37
N TRP A 17 4.08 -1.56 0.16
CA TRP A 17 4.82 -1.26 -1.08
C TRP A 17 6.27 -1.63 -0.90
N THR A 18 6.86 -2.17 -1.95
CA THR A 18 8.29 -2.45 -2.04
C THR A 18 8.82 -1.74 -3.28
N GLU A 19 9.78 -0.84 -3.10
CA GLU A 19 10.48 -0.14 -4.17
C GLU A 19 11.91 -0.64 -4.25
N ASP A 20 12.30 -1.13 -5.42
CA ASP A 20 13.71 -1.36 -5.72
C ASP A 20 14.31 -0.05 -6.23
N CYS A 21 15.28 0.50 -5.48
CA CYS A 21 15.99 1.71 -5.90
C CYS A 21 16.99 1.38 -7.01
N GLU A 22 16.58 1.36 -8.27
CA GLU A 22 17.50 1.24 -9.40
C GLU A 22 18.20 2.59 -9.69
N TRP A 23 19.28 2.92 -8.96
CA TRP A 23 20.20 3.97 -9.37
C TRP A 23 21.63 3.43 -9.43
N VAL A 24 22.22 3.45 -10.63
CA VAL A 24 23.67 3.30 -10.82
C VAL A 24 24.31 4.64 -10.53
N GLU A 25 25.21 4.70 -9.54
CA GLU A 25 26.04 5.89 -9.35
C GLU A 25 27.00 6.01 -10.55
N ILE A 26 26.93 7.08 -11.35
CA ILE A 26 27.99 7.39 -12.31
C ILE A 26 29.10 8.07 -11.51
N LEU A 27 30.18 7.34 -11.24
CA LEU A 27 31.32 7.85 -10.45
C LEU A 27 32.17 8.84 -11.24
N ASP A 28 32.31 8.61 -12.54
CA ASP A 28 33.05 9.50 -13.44
C ASP A 28 32.54 9.36 -14.88
N SER A 29 32.75 10.41 -15.68
CA SER A 29 32.54 10.35 -17.12
C SER A 29 33.70 11.05 -17.80
N TYR A 30 34.38 10.36 -18.70
CA TYR A 30 35.44 10.99 -19.49
C TYR A 30 35.21 10.80 -20.98
N THR A 31 35.47 11.87 -21.73
CA THR A 31 35.34 11.88 -23.19
C THR A 31 36.73 11.75 -23.82
N SER A 32 36.94 10.68 -24.58
CA SER A 32 38.20 10.47 -25.31
C SER A 32 38.19 11.28 -26.60
N GLN A 33 39.07 12.29 -26.72
CA GLN A 33 39.25 13.08 -27.95
C GLN A 33 39.75 12.25 -29.16
N LYS A 34 40.11 10.97 -28.96
CA LYS A 34 40.55 10.06 -30.02
C LYS A 34 39.43 9.26 -30.67
N HIS A 35 38.28 9.10 -29.99
CA HIS A 35 37.21 8.19 -30.43
C HIS A 35 35.81 8.82 -30.49
N ASP A 36 35.63 10.08 -30.07
CA ASP A 36 34.31 10.78 -30.06
C ASP A 36 33.20 9.97 -29.35
N GLU A 37 33.59 9.27 -28.28
CA GLU A 37 32.72 8.45 -27.45
C GLU A 37 32.94 8.86 -25.98
N THR A 38 31.84 9.03 -25.24
CA THR A 38 31.82 9.28 -23.80
C THR A 38 31.71 7.94 -23.08
N PHE A 39 32.66 7.67 -22.18
CA PHE A 39 32.68 6.45 -21.36
C PHE A 39 32.22 6.82 -19.95
N TYR A 40 31.28 6.03 -19.43
CA TYR A 40 30.77 6.16 -18.06
C TYR A 40 31.46 5.13 -17.17
N GLU A 41 32.03 5.57 -16.05
CA GLU A 41 32.49 4.69 -14.99
C GLU A 41 31.34 4.54 -13.99
N GLU A 42 30.77 3.34 -13.99
CA GLU A 42 29.66 2.97 -13.11
C GLU A 42 30.22 2.55 -11.74
N GLY A 43 29.68 3.14 -10.68
CA GLY A 43 29.97 2.84 -9.28
C GLY A 43 29.13 1.72 -8.70
N ALA A 44 29.06 1.69 -7.37
CA ALA A 44 28.30 0.67 -6.66
C ALA A 44 26.82 0.78 -7.02
N GLU A 45 26.25 -0.32 -7.51
CA GLU A 45 24.81 -0.50 -7.63
C GLU A 45 24.24 -0.51 -6.21
N CYS A 46 23.47 0.52 -5.84
CA CYS A 46 22.69 0.47 -4.62
C CYS A 46 21.46 -0.39 -4.88
N GLU A 47 21.55 -1.71 -4.66
CA GLU A 47 20.38 -2.59 -4.53
C GLU A 47 19.66 -2.33 -3.20
N ALA A 48 19.22 -1.10 -2.97
CA ALA A 48 18.52 -0.71 -1.75
C ALA A 48 17.02 -0.82 -1.98
N THR A 49 16.42 -1.90 -1.49
CA THR A 49 14.96 -2.01 -1.42
C THR A 49 14.43 -1.13 -0.28
N ARG A 50 13.40 -0.32 -0.57
CA ARG A 50 12.64 0.43 0.44
C ARG A 50 11.25 -0.18 0.54
N SER A 51 10.76 -0.34 1.77
CA SER A 51 9.39 -0.80 2.00
C SER A 51 8.59 0.24 2.77
N TYR A 52 7.37 0.47 2.32
CA TYR A 52 6.40 1.35 2.98
C TYR A 52 5.24 0.50 3.45
N ARG A 53 4.91 0.60 4.75
CA ARG A 53 3.82 -0.16 5.36
C ARG A 53 2.73 0.81 5.82
N PHE A 54 1.54 0.60 5.29
CA PHE A 54 0.34 1.35 5.61
C PHE A 54 -0.58 0.43 6.40
N GLU A 55 -0.94 0.82 7.61
CA GLU A 55 -1.82 0.03 8.48
C GLU A 55 -3.28 0.31 8.13
N LEU A 56 -4.15 -0.65 8.44
CA LEU A 56 -5.60 -0.49 8.34
C LEU A 56 -6.05 0.78 9.07
N ALA A 57 -6.63 1.71 8.32
CA ALA A 57 -7.11 3.01 8.79
C ALA A 57 -8.62 3.00 9.02
N TYR A 58 -9.40 2.36 8.14
CA TYR A 58 -10.84 2.21 8.31
C TYR A 58 -11.42 1.06 7.47
N ILE A 59 -12.62 0.63 7.85
CA ILE A 59 -13.50 -0.24 7.08
C ILE A 59 -14.83 0.49 6.89
N ALA A 60 -15.33 0.58 5.66
CA ALA A 60 -16.63 1.16 5.35
C ALA A 60 -17.55 0.10 4.75
N LEU A 61 -18.78 0.05 5.27
CA LEU A 61 -19.90 -0.67 4.68
C LEU A 61 -20.60 0.28 3.73
N LEU A 62 -20.77 -0.16 2.48
CA LEU A 62 -21.35 0.63 1.42
C LEU A 62 -22.82 0.25 1.20
N ASP A 63 -23.66 1.24 0.92
CA ASP A 63 -25.02 1.06 0.40
C ASP A 63 -25.08 1.75 -0.96
N GLU A 64 -25.33 0.95 -2.01
CA GLU A 64 -25.30 1.41 -3.41
C GLU A 64 -24.01 2.18 -3.79
N GLY A 65 -22.85 1.75 -3.25
CA GLY A 65 -21.53 2.28 -3.56
C GLY A 65 -21.10 3.50 -2.72
N GLU A 66 -21.97 3.97 -1.81
CA GLU A 66 -21.70 5.10 -0.94
C GLU A 66 -21.52 4.63 0.53
N PRO A 67 -20.58 5.20 1.30
CA PRO A 67 -20.37 4.81 2.69
C PRO A 67 -21.59 5.07 3.57
N GLU A 68 -22.23 4.00 4.05
CA GLU A 68 -23.32 4.07 5.03
C GLU A 68 -22.76 4.09 6.46
N VAL A 69 -21.81 3.19 6.73
CA VAL A 69 -21.18 3.03 8.04
C VAL A 69 -19.68 2.96 7.88
N VAL A 70 -18.94 3.74 8.68
CA VAL A 70 -17.47 3.76 8.65
C VAL A 70 -16.92 3.44 10.03
N PHE A 71 -16.17 2.35 10.12
CA PHE A 71 -15.41 1.93 11.29
C PHE A 71 -13.98 2.42 11.18
N GLN A 72 -13.68 3.52 11.86
CA GLN A 72 -12.33 4.05 11.98
C GLN A 72 -11.46 3.10 12.80
N ARG A 73 -10.13 3.13 12.58
CA ARG A 73 -9.17 2.27 13.30
C ARG A 73 -9.33 2.32 14.81
N SER A 74 -9.51 3.52 15.37
CA SER A 74 -9.73 3.70 16.82
C SER A 74 -10.99 2.99 17.33
N VAL A 75 -12.03 2.88 16.50
CA VAL A 75 -13.26 2.14 16.85
C VAL A 75 -13.03 0.64 16.77
N ILE A 76 -12.32 0.18 15.73
CA ILE A 76 -11.95 -1.24 15.56
C ILE A 76 -11.10 -1.71 16.75
N ASP A 77 -10.09 -0.93 17.13
CA ASP A 77 -9.25 -1.23 18.30
C ASP A 77 -10.09 -1.23 19.59
N TRP A 78 -10.98 -0.25 19.76
CA TRP A 78 -11.87 -0.21 20.93
C TRP A 78 -12.82 -1.41 21.01
N LEU A 79 -13.35 -1.90 19.88
CA LEU A 79 -14.22 -3.09 19.82
C LEU A 79 -13.47 -4.32 20.34
N LYS A 80 -12.22 -4.50 19.90
CA LYS A 80 -11.33 -5.56 20.36
C LYS A 80 -11.04 -5.45 21.86
N GLU A 81 -10.69 -4.27 22.34
CA GLU A 81 -10.34 -4.04 23.75
C GLU A 81 -11.55 -4.17 24.70
N SER A 82 -12.74 -3.84 24.20
CA SER A 82 -13.98 -3.86 24.96
C SER A 82 -14.67 -5.22 24.99
N GLY A 83 -14.14 -6.22 24.25
CA GLY A 83 -14.68 -7.58 24.19
C GLY A 83 -15.95 -7.70 23.35
N TYR A 84 -16.12 -6.85 22.34
CA TYR A 84 -17.15 -7.01 21.30
C TYR A 84 -16.62 -7.94 20.19
N ASP A 85 -16.20 -9.14 20.59
CA ASP A 85 -15.46 -10.07 19.74
C ASP A 85 -16.25 -10.42 18.47
N ASP A 86 -17.56 -10.66 18.56
CA ASP A 86 -18.39 -11.00 17.39
C ASP A 86 -18.37 -9.90 16.31
N VAL A 87 -18.42 -8.62 16.73
CA VAL A 87 -18.43 -7.49 15.79
C VAL A 87 -17.03 -7.23 15.26
N TYR A 88 -16.01 -7.37 16.11
CA TYR A 88 -14.63 -7.24 15.68
C TYR A 88 -14.27 -8.33 14.65
N ASP A 89 -14.64 -9.59 14.91
CA ASP A 89 -14.38 -10.72 14.02
C ASP A 89 -15.09 -10.53 12.67
N GLU A 90 -16.33 -10.03 12.65
CA GLU A 90 -17.04 -9.70 11.40
C GLU A 90 -16.29 -8.64 10.58
N LEU A 91 -15.73 -7.61 11.24
CA LEU A 91 -14.94 -6.59 10.57
C LEU A 91 -13.61 -7.15 10.02
N ILE A 92 -12.96 -8.06 10.76
CA ILE A 92 -11.73 -8.71 10.28
C ILE A 92 -12.02 -9.66 9.11
N ASP A 93 -13.12 -10.41 9.15
CA ASP A 93 -13.55 -11.27 8.03
C ASP A 93 -13.78 -10.46 6.74
N ILE A 94 -14.29 -9.22 6.85
CA ILE A 94 -14.42 -8.30 5.71
C ILE A 94 -13.03 -7.95 5.15
N VAL A 95 -12.07 -7.58 6.00
CA VAL A 95 -10.71 -7.24 5.54
C VAL A 95 -10.07 -8.46 4.87
N ASP A 96 -10.15 -9.65 5.48
CA ASP A 96 -9.62 -10.89 4.91
C ASP A 96 -10.25 -11.20 3.54
N ALA A 97 -11.56 -10.97 3.38
CA ALA A 97 -12.23 -11.15 2.09
C ALA A 97 -11.73 -10.18 1.02
N VAL A 98 -11.55 -8.90 1.37
CA VAL A 98 -11.00 -7.87 0.48
C VAL A 98 -9.55 -8.19 0.11
N GLU A 99 -8.70 -8.53 1.09
CA GLU A 99 -7.29 -8.86 0.87
C GLU A 99 -7.13 -10.11 0.00
N CYS A 100 -7.95 -11.14 0.23
CA CYS A 100 -7.96 -12.36 -0.57
C CYS A 100 -8.33 -12.09 -2.04
N LYS A 101 -9.38 -11.31 -2.28
CA LYS A 101 -9.78 -10.94 -3.65
C LYS A 101 -8.73 -10.07 -4.34
N TRP A 102 -8.09 -9.17 -3.61
CA TRP A 102 -7.03 -8.32 -4.14
C TRP A 102 -5.83 -9.17 -4.59
N TYR A 103 -5.42 -10.12 -3.74
CA TYR A 103 -4.35 -11.06 -4.04
C TYR A 103 -4.67 -11.92 -5.29
N HIS A 104 -5.94 -12.29 -5.48
CA HIS A 104 -6.40 -13.05 -6.64
C HIS A 104 -6.70 -12.20 -7.88
N ASN A 105 -6.68 -10.87 -7.77
CA ASN A 105 -7.01 -9.92 -8.84
C ASN A 105 -8.35 -10.25 -9.51
N GLU A 106 -9.40 -10.38 -8.68
CA GLU A 106 -10.77 -10.63 -9.14
C GLU A 106 -11.40 -9.39 -9.80
N ASP A 107 -12.40 -9.56 -10.66
CA ASP A 107 -12.96 -8.47 -11.47
C ASP A 107 -13.81 -7.46 -10.66
N ASP A 108 -14.19 -7.80 -9.42
CA ASP A 108 -15.05 -6.99 -8.55
C ASP A 108 -14.28 -6.19 -7.49
N ILE A 109 -12.95 -6.22 -7.53
CA ILE A 109 -12.10 -5.45 -6.60
C ILE A 109 -11.25 -4.43 -7.34
N GLU A 110 -11.21 -3.21 -6.81
CA GLU A 110 -10.45 -2.12 -7.44
C GLU A 110 -9.78 -1.20 -6.41
N ALA A 111 -8.63 -0.64 -6.79
CA ALA A 111 -8.03 0.45 -6.04
C ALA A 111 -8.72 1.76 -6.44
N VAL A 112 -9.37 2.42 -5.49
CA VAL A 112 -10.07 3.69 -5.68
C VAL A 112 -9.20 4.90 -5.32
N SER A 113 -8.19 4.72 -4.47
CA SER A 113 -7.21 5.75 -4.14
C SER A 113 -5.82 5.13 -3.95
N VAL A 114 -4.81 5.73 -4.58
CA VAL A 114 -3.39 5.39 -4.41
C VAL A 114 -2.62 6.70 -4.34
N ASP A 115 -2.19 7.11 -3.14
CA ASP A 115 -1.41 8.34 -3.01
C ASP A 115 0.05 8.11 -3.45
N PRO A 116 0.56 8.89 -4.42
CA PRO A 116 1.91 8.73 -4.95
C PRO A 116 3.03 9.10 -3.97
N ASP A 117 2.78 9.91 -2.92
CA ASP A 117 3.84 10.42 -2.04
C ASP A 117 4.25 9.42 -0.93
N ARG A 118 3.54 8.30 -0.80
CA ARG A 118 3.82 7.11 0.05
C ARG A 118 4.26 7.36 1.52
N SER A 119 4.22 8.61 1.98
CA SER A 119 4.73 9.10 3.27
C SER A 119 3.65 9.81 4.10
N THR A 120 2.64 10.37 3.44
CA THR A 120 1.42 10.94 4.05
C THR A 120 0.15 10.41 3.41
N GLY A 121 0.28 9.37 2.60
CA GLY A 121 -0.72 8.95 1.64
C GLY A 121 -1.85 8.10 2.20
N GLU A 122 -2.78 7.70 1.33
CA GLU A 122 -3.73 6.64 1.62
C GLU A 122 -3.75 5.65 0.47
N PHE A 123 -4.15 4.43 0.79
CA PHE A 123 -4.50 3.43 -0.19
C PHE A 123 -5.86 2.87 0.15
N VAL A 124 -6.77 2.95 -0.81
CA VAL A 124 -8.15 2.57 -0.60
C VAL A 124 -8.53 1.55 -1.66
N ILE A 125 -9.04 0.42 -1.18
CA ILE A 125 -9.57 -0.65 -2.01
C ILE A 125 -11.06 -0.76 -1.80
N ARG A 126 -11.77 -0.99 -2.89
CA ARG A 126 -13.20 -1.22 -2.89
C ARG A 126 -13.52 -2.59 -3.46
N LEU A 127 -14.40 -3.31 -2.77
CA LEU A 127 -14.97 -4.58 -3.21
C LEU A 127 -16.44 -4.36 -3.59
N GLY A 128 -16.69 -4.24 -4.90
CA GLY A 128 -18.00 -3.94 -5.47
C GLY A 128 -18.63 -2.69 -4.85
N ASP A 129 -19.93 -2.78 -4.57
CA ASP A 129 -20.71 -1.75 -3.89
C ASP A 129 -20.99 -2.11 -2.43
N GLU A 130 -20.21 -3.02 -1.84
CA GLU A 130 -20.45 -3.59 -0.50
C GLU A 130 -19.45 -3.09 0.54
N TYR A 131 -18.16 -3.05 0.20
CA TYR A 131 -17.10 -2.75 1.16
C TYR A 131 -16.02 -1.85 0.59
N GLU A 132 -15.48 -0.99 1.46
CA GLU A 132 -14.29 -0.20 1.19
C GLU A 132 -13.33 -0.31 2.38
N VAL A 133 -12.05 -0.54 2.11
CA VAL A 133 -11.00 -0.70 3.11
C VAL A 133 -9.89 0.30 2.82
N GLY A 134 -9.62 1.17 3.79
CA GLY A 134 -8.58 2.18 3.70
C GLY A 134 -7.36 1.81 4.54
N TYR A 135 -6.18 2.04 3.98
CA TYR A 135 -4.88 1.88 4.61
C TYR A 135 -4.17 3.23 4.62
N GLY A 136 -3.56 3.59 5.75
CA GLY A 136 -2.89 4.88 5.96
C GLY A 136 -1.52 4.70 6.61
N PRO A 137 -0.64 5.72 6.58
CA PRO A 137 0.57 5.72 7.39
C PRO A 137 0.12 5.53 8.83
N GLY A 138 0.64 4.50 9.51
CA GLY A 138 0.25 4.19 10.88
C GLY A 138 0.29 5.46 11.74
N VAL A 139 -0.73 5.67 12.57
CA VAL A 139 -0.74 6.79 13.50
C VAL A 139 0.45 6.60 14.44
N THR A 140 1.53 7.35 14.21
CA THR A 140 2.48 7.62 15.28
C THR A 140 1.74 8.56 16.22
N ASP A 141 1.14 8.01 17.27
CA ASP A 141 0.78 8.81 18.43
C ASP A 141 2.07 9.52 18.88
N ASP A 142 2.21 10.80 18.55
CA ASP A 142 3.22 11.67 19.13
C ASP A 142 2.99 11.69 20.64
N ALA A 143 3.78 10.88 21.36
CA ALA A 143 3.84 10.82 22.82
C ALA A 143 4.90 11.78 23.39
#